data_AF-A0A7C4MX13-F1
#
_entry.id   AF-A0A7C4MX13-F1
#
_cell.length_a   1.000
_cell.length_b   1.000
_cell.length_c   1.000
_cell.angle_alpha   90.00
_cell.angle_beta   90.00
_cell.angle_gamma   90.00
#
_symmetry.space_group_name_H-M   'P 1'
#
loop_
_entity.id
_entity.type
_entity.pdbx_description
1 polymer ?
#
loop_
_entity_poly.entity_id
_entity_poly.type
_entity_poly.pdbx_seq_one_letter_code
_entity_poly.pdbx_strand_id
1 'polypeptide(L)'
;MIRKAFALFVAVWLAMPTTLWAVVVWQTEADGNSGLSGIQYAAVEFGGNSSMAAYGTTFYALSSTTNSYSGHAHGVAIYLLGQSGTYVDAIYADTFNGLYNKVVYAGTGPGGYYYTAIPSATPYSIKIVNNSWISSIVGVAVAAQVRTLDYLIARDDLIMCSGAVSSGGMAWGMRNGLSVRGTQGFTATPIENIDRLRPDLWGVSTSIASSYATPQVAGVAAQIVGRSQDYGWADSQRHEVVKSILMTSTNKTPSGAFVAWNPTLPNNLDAEDGAGQLVPSIAYDVLDAGQKALTSLSSTAMGTPILSPSITTASQGWSYISSLSEYSQVALIMHRQTPFEALTATLAWDVVPPTVTGMGGPRLDTSTDLFPNLNLTLYTVNEVGGNYFLGSPVGFAGLTSSAVLDNVEHLYFPGTLPAGYYAFVIDYVDSPSVNNYATDAGFSFTLTPVPEPSTLALLAVLAATMLIVRRRTARGTS
;
A
#
# COMPACT_ATOMS: atom_id res chain seq x y z
N MET A 1 -4.18 -29.16 -54.91
CA MET A 1 -5.16 -28.07 -54.69
C MET A 1 -5.55 -28.08 -53.23
N ILE A 2 -5.85 -26.91 -52.64
CA ILE A 2 -6.04 -26.59 -51.20
C ILE A 2 -4.81 -25.89 -50.60
N ARG A 3 -4.58 -24.67 -51.11
CA ARG A 3 -4.00 -23.54 -50.39
C ARG A 3 -5.17 -22.60 -50.10
N LYS A 4 -5.26 -22.09 -48.85
CA LYS A 4 -6.14 -21.01 -48.32
C LYS A 4 -6.97 -21.46 -47.11
N ALA A 5 -6.33 -21.48 -45.94
CA ALA A 5 -7.00 -21.38 -44.63
C ALA A 5 -6.00 -20.92 -43.54
N PHE A 6 -5.19 -19.90 -43.83
CA PHE A 6 -4.19 -19.39 -42.87
C PHE A 6 -4.16 -17.85 -42.80
N ALA A 7 -5.33 -17.23 -42.92
CA ALA A 7 -5.47 -15.78 -42.85
C ALA A 7 -6.85 -15.40 -42.30
N LEU A 8 -7.10 -15.68 -41.01
CA LEU A 8 -8.20 -15.05 -40.26
C LEU A 8 -7.98 -15.17 -38.74
N PHE A 9 -6.85 -14.68 -38.24
CA PHE A 9 -6.65 -14.47 -36.79
C PHE A 9 -5.84 -13.19 -36.48
N VAL A 10 -5.83 -12.22 -37.42
CA VAL A 10 -4.96 -11.02 -37.34
C VAL A 10 -5.75 -9.69 -37.33
N ALA A 11 -7.08 -9.67 -37.28
CA ALA A 11 -7.82 -8.40 -37.38
C ALA A 11 -9.14 -8.33 -36.59
N VAL A 12 -9.12 -8.74 -35.32
CA VAL A 12 -10.10 -8.24 -34.32
C VAL A 12 -9.32 -7.77 -33.08
N TRP A 13 -8.27 -6.98 -33.32
CA TRP A 13 -7.76 -5.99 -32.39
C TRP A 13 -8.24 -4.61 -32.90
N LEU A 14 -9.52 -4.56 -33.25
CA LEU A 14 -10.23 -3.35 -33.64
C LEU A 14 -10.57 -2.62 -32.35
N ALA A 15 -9.77 -1.60 -32.03
CA ALA A 15 -10.12 -0.45 -31.22
C ALA A 15 -11.24 -0.72 -30.20
N MET A 16 -10.90 -1.41 -29.11
CA MET A 16 -11.66 -1.15 -27.88
C MET A 16 -11.54 0.35 -27.62
N PRO A 17 -12.65 1.06 -27.36
CA PRO A 17 -12.56 2.48 -27.04
C PRO A 17 -11.55 2.63 -25.91
N THR A 18 -10.52 3.44 -26.15
CA THR A 18 -9.58 3.90 -25.13
C THR A 18 -10.34 4.85 -24.20
N THR A 19 -11.40 4.38 -23.56
CA THR A 19 -11.84 4.97 -22.30
C THR A 19 -10.65 4.75 -21.38
N LEU A 20 -9.76 5.74 -21.35
CA LEU A 20 -8.77 5.92 -20.30
C LEU A 20 -9.49 5.59 -19.01
N TRP A 21 -9.10 4.49 -18.37
CA TRP A 21 -9.68 4.12 -17.09
C TRP A 21 -9.26 5.24 -16.12
N ALA A 22 -10.24 6.07 -15.80
CA ALA A 22 -10.05 7.30 -15.07
C ALA A 22 -10.01 6.97 -13.58
N VAL A 23 -8.87 7.23 -12.92
CA VAL A 23 -8.82 7.14 -11.46
C VAL A 23 -9.47 8.39 -10.89
N VAL A 24 -10.56 8.17 -10.16
CA VAL A 24 -11.25 9.23 -9.44
C VAL A 24 -10.77 9.28 -8.00
N VAL A 25 -10.41 10.49 -7.55
CA VAL A 25 -9.91 10.75 -6.21
C VAL A 25 -10.95 11.55 -5.42
N TRP A 26 -11.21 11.14 -4.18
CA TRP A 26 -11.86 11.99 -3.18
C TRP A 26 -10.79 12.61 -2.28
N GLN A 27 -10.62 13.92 -2.35
CA GLN A 27 -9.73 14.68 -1.48
C GLN A 27 -10.53 15.31 -0.34
N THR A 28 -10.13 15.06 0.90
CA THR A 28 -10.73 15.68 2.09
C THR A 28 -9.80 16.65 2.78
N GLU A 29 -10.36 17.81 3.11
CA GLU A 29 -9.67 18.94 3.72
C GLU A 29 -10.25 19.28 5.09
N ALA A 30 -9.48 20.03 5.88
CA ALA A 30 -9.95 20.64 7.11
C ALA A 30 -11.21 21.48 6.88
N ASP A 31 -12.13 21.48 7.85
CA ASP A 31 -13.19 22.46 7.90
C ASP A 31 -12.72 23.75 8.60
N GLY A 32 -13.15 24.90 8.08
CA GLY A 32 -12.78 26.22 8.63
C GLY A 32 -13.33 26.49 10.04
N ASN A 33 -14.13 25.57 10.58
CA ASN A 33 -14.84 25.71 11.85
C ASN A 33 -14.38 24.69 12.91
N SER A 34 -13.24 24.03 12.72
CA SER A 34 -12.70 22.94 13.58
C SER A 34 -12.41 23.31 15.05
N GLY A 35 -12.77 24.49 15.55
CA GLY A 35 -12.63 24.87 16.96
C GLY A 35 -11.18 24.99 17.45
N LEU A 36 -10.18 24.70 16.61
CA LEU A 36 -8.77 24.93 16.89
C LEU A 36 -8.47 26.41 16.66
N SER A 37 -8.47 27.18 17.75
CA SER A 37 -8.17 28.61 17.76
C SER A 37 -6.76 28.86 17.20
N GLY A 38 -6.65 29.23 15.93
CA GLY A 38 -5.41 29.78 15.37
C GLY A 38 -5.12 29.48 13.90
N ILE A 39 -5.68 28.41 13.30
CA ILE A 39 -5.47 28.09 11.88
C ILE A 39 -6.81 27.69 11.26
N GLN A 40 -7.51 28.65 10.66
CA GLN A 40 -8.71 28.39 9.86
C GLN A 40 -8.29 28.00 8.45
N TYR A 41 -8.38 26.71 8.12
CA TYR A 41 -8.33 26.26 6.73
C TYR A 41 -9.75 26.35 6.17
N ALA A 42 -9.99 27.30 5.26
CA ALA A 42 -11.31 27.47 4.66
C ALA A 42 -11.73 26.26 3.80
N ALA A 43 -13.04 25.97 3.76
CA ALA A 43 -13.64 24.85 3.03
C ALA A 43 -13.85 25.17 1.54
N VAL A 44 -13.69 24.20 0.64
CA VAL A 44 -13.55 24.31 -0.84
C VAL A 44 -14.51 25.25 -1.63
N GLU A 45 -13.97 26.13 -2.50
CA GLU A 45 -14.70 26.93 -3.54
C GLU A 45 -14.06 26.77 -4.93
N PHE A 46 -14.84 26.89 -6.01
CA PHE A 46 -14.33 27.12 -7.37
C PHE A 46 -14.75 28.51 -7.93
N GLY A 47 -14.69 29.55 -7.10
CA GLY A 47 -15.11 30.91 -7.48
C GLY A 47 -16.56 30.98 -7.94
N GLY A 48 -17.47 30.33 -7.21
CA GLY A 48 -18.87 30.14 -7.59
C GLY A 48 -19.16 29.04 -8.62
N ASN A 49 -18.14 28.40 -9.23
CA ASN A 49 -18.34 27.23 -10.08
C ASN A 49 -18.42 25.95 -9.24
N SER A 50 -19.03 24.90 -9.79
CA SER A 50 -19.01 23.56 -9.18
C SER A 50 -17.77 22.76 -9.57
N SER A 51 -16.96 23.26 -10.50
CA SER A 51 -15.77 22.61 -11.02
C SER A 51 -14.71 23.56 -11.58
N MET A 52 -13.45 23.13 -11.63
CA MET A 52 -12.34 23.85 -12.29
C MET A 52 -11.35 22.86 -12.93
N ALA A 53 -10.91 23.14 -14.15
CA ALA A 53 -9.81 22.40 -14.75
C ALA A 53 -8.47 22.99 -14.29
N ALA A 54 -7.61 22.15 -13.71
CA ALA A 54 -6.24 22.51 -13.36
C ALA A 54 -5.32 21.31 -13.58
N TYR A 55 -4.12 21.56 -14.12
CA TYR A 55 -3.11 20.52 -14.39
C TYR A 55 -3.61 19.36 -15.27
N GLY A 56 -4.60 19.59 -16.13
CA GLY A 56 -5.19 18.55 -16.97
C GLY A 56 -6.25 17.68 -16.27
N THR A 57 -6.59 17.98 -15.03
CA THR A 57 -7.59 17.27 -14.20
C THR A 57 -8.75 18.20 -13.87
N THR A 58 -9.97 17.65 -13.76
CA THR A 58 -11.13 18.43 -13.31
C THR A 58 -11.36 18.26 -11.81
N PHE A 59 -11.38 19.38 -11.10
CA PHE A 59 -11.74 19.42 -9.69
C PHE A 59 -13.23 19.70 -9.53
N TYR A 60 -13.89 19.05 -8.57
CA TYR A 60 -15.31 19.23 -8.27
C TYR A 60 -15.54 19.46 -6.77
N ALA A 61 -16.47 20.34 -6.41
CA ALA A 61 -16.82 20.61 -5.01
C ALA A 61 -17.99 19.70 -4.61
N LEU A 62 -17.83 18.92 -3.56
CA LEU A 62 -18.89 18.07 -3.02
C LEU A 62 -19.71 18.72 -1.89
N SER A 63 -19.39 19.95 -1.47
CA SER A 63 -20.13 20.71 -0.45
C SER A 63 -20.64 22.05 -1.00
N SER A 64 -21.67 22.64 -0.37
CA SER A 64 -22.45 23.78 -0.89
C SER A 64 -21.62 25.02 -1.25
N THR A 65 -22.12 25.76 -2.25
CA THR A 65 -21.53 26.87 -3.03
C THR A 65 -21.10 28.14 -2.27
N THR A 66 -20.82 28.09 -0.96
CA THR A 66 -20.55 29.28 -0.12
C THR A 66 -19.24 29.24 0.66
N ASN A 67 -18.43 28.19 0.52
CA ASN A 67 -17.22 28.00 1.32
C ASN A 67 -15.97 28.27 0.46
N SER A 68 -14.95 28.95 1.01
CA SER A 68 -13.73 29.45 0.32
C SER A 68 -12.55 28.45 0.18
N TYR A 69 -11.96 28.34 -1.02
CA TYR A 69 -10.74 27.56 -1.31
C TYR A 69 -9.56 27.97 -0.42
N SER A 70 -8.99 27.02 0.33
CA SER A 70 -7.72 27.26 1.03
C SER A 70 -6.53 26.97 0.11
N GLY A 71 -5.47 27.77 0.20
CA GLY A 71 -4.20 27.47 -0.48
C GLY A 71 -3.60 26.12 -0.09
N HIS A 72 -4.03 25.55 1.04
CA HIS A 72 -3.67 24.19 1.46
C HIS A 72 -4.22 23.12 0.51
N ALA A 73 -5.52 23.16 0.20
CA ALA A 73 -6.16 22.20 -0.70
C ALA A 73 -5.54 22.19 -2.11
N HIS A 74 -5.11 23.38 -2.57
CA HIS A 74 -4.33 23.51 -3.80
C HIS A 74 -2.98 22.80 -3.72
N GLY A 75 -2.23 23.07 -2.66
CA GLY A 75 -0.93 22.44 -2.43
C GLY A 75 -1.07 20.93 -2.40
N VAL A 76 -2.04 20.42 -1.64
CA VAL A 76 -2.36 18.99 -1.55
C VAL A 76 -2.59 18.38 -2.94
N ALA A 77 -3.43 19.03 -3.75
CA ALA A 77 -3.72 18.57 -5.10
C ALA A 77 -2.49 18.54 -6.02
N ILE A 78 -1.62 19.56 -5.95
CA ILE A 78 -0.36 19.60 -6.72
C ILE A 78 0.53 18.42 -6.34
N TYR A 79 0.69 18.14 -5.05
CA TYR A 79 1.52 17.02 -4.59
C TYR A 79 0.97 15.66 -5.04
N LEU A 80 -0.36 15.52 -5.10
CA LEU A 80 -1.02 14.32 -5.61
C LEU A 80 -0.77 14.14 -7.10
N LEU A 81 -1.09 15.17 -7.89
CA LEU A 81 -0.95 15.12 -9.35
C LEU A 81 0.50 14.97 -9.80
N GLY A 82 1.44 15.52 -9.01
CA GLY A 82 2.87 15.35 -9.24
C GLY A 82 3.38 13.91 -9.12
N GLN A 83 2.61 13.01 -8.47
CA GLN A 83 2.96 11.59 -8.33
C GLN A 83 2.05 10.65 -9.11
N SER A 84 0.87 11.10 -9.56
CA SER A 84 -0.14 10.23 -10.21
C SER A 84 0.06 10.01 -11.71
N GLY A 85 1.03 10.70 -12.33
CA GLY A 85 1.13 10.77 -13.78
C GLY A 85 -0.15 11.35 -14.40
N THR A 86 -0.64 10.75 -15.48
CA THR A 86 -1.85 11.18 -16.20
C THR A 86 -3.11 10.39 -15.85
N TYR A 87 -3.07 9.55 -14.80
CA TYR A 87 -4.15 8.61 -14.50
C TYR A 87 -5.31 9.19 -13.70
N VAL A 88 -5.13 10.39 -13.12
CA VAL A 88 -6.18 11.06 -12.34
C VAL A 88 -7.01 11.96 -13.25
N ASP A 89 -8.25 11.57 -13.45
CA ASP A 89 -9.21 12.29 -14.30
C ASP A 89 -9.96 13.39 -13.54
N ALA A 90 -10.40 13.04 -12.33
CA ALA A 90 -11.21 13.92 -11.50
C ALA A 90 -10.80 13.86 -10.02
N ILE A 91 -10.80 15.03 -9.39
CA ILE A 91 -10.64 15.17 -7.94
C ILE A 91 -11.90 15.79 -7.36
N TYR A 92 -12.58 15.05 -6.51
CA TYR A 92 -13.71 15.52 -5.72
C TYR A 92 -13.22 16.02 -4.39
N ALA A 93 -13.28 17.33 -4.18
CA ALA A 93 -12.83 17.95 -2.96
C ALA A 93 -14.02 18.16 -2.01
N ASP A 94 -13.84 17.74 -0.76
CA ASP A 94 -14.81 17.89 0.32
C ASP A 94 -14.12 18.29 1.64
N THR A 95 -14.91 18.67 2.63
CA THR A 95 -14.44 18.79 4.00
C THR A 95 -14.40 17.41 4.67
N PHE A 96 -13.55 17.24 5.67
CA PHE A 96 -13.53 16.07 6.53
C PHE A 96 -14.90 15.81 7.15
N ASN A 97 -15.58 16.85 7.65
CA ASN A 97 -16.94 16.75 8.16
C ASN A 97 -17.96 16.36 7.06
N GLY A 98 -17.71 16.73 5.81
CA GLY A 98 -18.51 16.31 4.65
C GLY A 98 -18.39 14.81 4.36
N LEU A 99 -17.16 14.29 4.26
CA LEU A 99 -16.91 12.85 4.21
C LEU A 99 -17.56 12.15 5.39
N TYR A 100 -17.27 12.61 6.60
CA TYR A 100 -17.79 12.05 7.84
C TYR A 100 -19.33 11.99 7.88
N ASN A 101 -20.02 13.09 7.59
CA ASN A 101 -21.48 13.12 7.64
C ASN A 101 -22.12 12.24 6.55
N LYS A 102 -21.47 12.09 5.39
CA LYS A 102 -21.94 11.23 4.29
C LYS A 102 -21.72 9.74 4.56
N VAL A 103 -20.78 9.41 5.45
CA VAL A 103 -20.23 8.07 5.57
C VAL A 103 -20.49 7.45 6.95
N VAL A 104 -20.35 8.24 8.01
CA VAL A 104 -20.35 7.78 9.41
C VAL A 104 -21.60 8.20 10.19
N TYR A 105 -22.24 9.33 9.85
CA TYR A 105 -23.30 9.94 10.67
C TYR A 105 -24.74 9.73 10.18
N ALA A 106 -25.00 8.72 9.35
CA ALA A 106 -26.32 8.50 8.75
C ALA A 106 -27.42 7.96 9.69
N GLY A 107 -27.27 8.16 10.99
CA GLY A 107 -28.34 8.00 11.97
C GLY A 107 -27.78 7.92 13.38
N THR A 108 -28.05 8.90 14.22
CA THR A 108 -27.92 8.78 15.68
C THR A 108 -29.27 8.38 16.26
N GLY A 109 -29.59 7.09 16.19
CA GLY A 109 -30.67 6.51 16.99
C GLY A 109 -30.14 6.10 18.37
N PRO A 110 -30.99 5.97 19.40
CA PRO A 110 -30.58 5.63 20.78
C PRO A 110 -30.00 4.21 20.97
N GLY A 111 -29.52 3.55 19.91
CA GLY A 111 -29.06 2.17 19.94
C GLY A 111 -27.87 1.80 19.04
N GLY A 112 -27.18 2.71 18.34
CA GLY A 112 -25.96 2.36 17.60
C GLY A 112 -25.56 3.31 16.46
N TYR A 113 -24.34 3.12 15.94
CA TYR A 113 -23.82 3.81 14.75
C TYR A 113 -24.38 3.16 13.48
N TYR A 114 -25.10 3.92 12.66
CA TYR A 114 -25.57 3.49 11.34
C TYR A 114 -24.61 4.03 10.28
N TYR A 115 -24.13 3.16 9.40
CA TYR A 115 -23.31 3.53 8.25
C TYR A 115 -24.18 3.50 7.00
N THR A 116 -24.04 4.53 6.17
CA THR A 116 -24.50 4.49 4.78
C THR A 116 -23.33 4.14 3.90
N ALA A 117 -23.64 3.54 2.74
CA ALA A 117 -22.65 3.50 1.68
C ALA A 117 -22.11 4.91 1.40
N ILE A 118 -20.84 5.01 0.97
CA ILE A 118 -20.45 6.19 0.19
C ILE A 118 -21.55 6.33 -0.87
N PRO A 119 -22.29 7.45 -0.89
CA PRO A 119 -23.54 7.51 -1.63
C PRO A 119 -23.30 6.96 -3.03
N SER A 120 -24.00 5.89 -3.42
CA SER A 120 -24.01 5.43 -4.83
C SER A 120 -24.49 6.53 -5.78
N ALA A 121 -25.05 7.60 -5.20
CA ALA A 121 -25.44 8.85 -5.81
C ALA A 121 -24.29 9.86 -6.02
N THR A 122 -23.04 9.58 -5.65
CA THR A 122 -21.91 10.24 -6.33
C THR A 122 -21.76 9.54 -7.68
N PRO A 123 -21.92 10.23 -8.83
CA PRO A 123 -21.78 9.63 -10.17
C PRO A 123 -20.41 9.01 -10.50
N TYR A 124 -19.56 8.76 -9.51
CA TYR A 124 -18.12 8.73 -9.63
C TYR A 124 -17.56 7.47 -8.98
N SER A 125 -16.88 6.65 -9.78
CA SER A 125 -16.17 5.44 -9.36
C SER A 125 -14.92 5.79 -8.54
N ILE A 126 -15.11 6.41 -7.37
CA ILE A 126 -14.01 6.81 -6.46
C ILE A 126 -13.21 5.56 -6.10
N LYS A 127 -11.90 5.62 -6.35
CA LYS A 127 -10.97 4.53 -6.02
C LYS A 127 -9.92 4.93 -4.99
N ILE A 128 -9.56 6.21 -4.96
CA ILE A 128 -8.58 6.76 -4.03
C ILE A 128 -9.26 7.78 -3.11
N VAL A 129 -9.03 7.69 -1.81
CA VAL A 129 -9.39 8.74 -0.85
C VAL A 129 -8.10 9.32 -0.26
N ASN A 130 -7.87 10.61 -0.46
CA ASN A 130 -6.76 11.35 0.13
C ASN A 130 -7.27 12.22 1.27
N ASN A 131 -6.90 11.87 2.49
CA ASN A 131 -7.28 12.61 3.68
C ASN A 131 -6.07 13.34 4.28
N SER A 132 -5.81 14.53 3.75
CA SER A 132 -4.63 15.34 4.11
C SER A 132 -4.82 16.17 5.39
N TRP A 133 -5.94 16.00 6.08
CA TRP A 133 -6.20 16.60 7.38
C TRP A 133 -7.05 15.70 8.25
N ILE A 134 -6.72 15.58 9.53
CA ILE A 134 -7.50 14.78 10.47
C ILE A 134 -7.71 15.57 11.73
N SER A 135 -8.98 15.64 12.14
CA SER A 135 -9.37 16.31 13.37
C SER A 135 -8.70 15.64 14.57
N SER A 136 -8.32 16.43 15.57
CA SER A 136 -7.76 15.97 16.85
C SER A 136 -8.83 15.37 17.79
N ILE A 137 -9.86 14.71 17.25
CA ILE A 137 -10.91 14.10 18.04
C ILE A 137 -10.30 12.87 18.72
N VAL A 138 -10.49 12.77 20.04
CA VAL A 138 -10.05 11.65 20.89
C VAL A 138 -11.27 11.03 21.60
N GLY A 139 -11.20 9.74 21.94
CA GLY A 139 -12.22 9.02 22.73
C GLY A 139 -12.97 7.91 21.97
N VAL A 140 -13.94 7.24 22.63
CA VAL A 140 -14.66 6.04 22.14
C VAL A 140 -15.37 6.25 20.79
N ALA A 141 -15.78 7.48 20.48
CA ALA A 141 -16.32 7.81 19.16
C ALA A 141 -15.31 7.53 18.04
N VAL A 142 -14.02 7.76 18.27
CA VAL A 142 -12.94 7.58 17.28
C VAL A 142 -12.75 6.13 16.89
N ALA A 143 -12.83 5.19 17.85
CA ALA A 143 -12.73 3.76 17.56
C ALA A 143 -13.84 3.27 16.62
N ALA A 144 -15.08 3.70 16.88
CA ALA A 144 -16.21 3.40 16.00
C ALA A 144 -16.03 4.00 14.59
N GLN A 145 -15.43 5.19 14.50
CA GLN A 145 -15.16 5.87 13.24
C GLN A 145 -14.09 5.15 12.42
N VAL A 146 -12.98 4.76 13.06
CA VAL A 146 -11.90 3.98 12.44
C VAL A 146 -12.45 2.67 11.88
N ARG A 147 -13.21 1.91 12.67
CA ARG A 147 -13.85 0.66 12.20
C ARG A 147 -14.82 0.90 11.04
N THR A 148 -15.54 2.02 11.05
CA THR A 148 -16.42 2.39 9.93
C THR A 148 -15.62 2.62 8.65
N LEU A 149 -14.48 3.32 8.74
CA LEU A 149 -13.60 3.52 7.59
C LEU A 149 -12.99 2.20 7.10
N ASP A 150 -12.52 1.34 7.99
CA ASP A 150 -11.99 0.02 7.61
C ASP A 150 -13.05 -0.83 6.88
N TYR A 151 -14.28 -0.86 7.39
CA TYR A 151 -15.40 -1.54 6.73
C TYR A 151 -15.68 -1.00 5.32
N LEU A 152 -15.61 0.32 5.12
CA LEU A 152 -15.89 0.92 3.82
C LEU A 152 -14.76 0.68 2.82
N ILE A 153 -13.53 0.75 3.30
CA ILE A 153 -12.37 0.37 2.51
C ILE A 153 -12.53 -1.07 2.03
N ALA A 154 -12.86 -2.00 2.91
CA ALA A 154 -13.08 -3.40 2.56
C ALA A 154 -14.22 -3.58 1.55
N ARG A 155 -15.38 -2.99 1.84
CA ARG A 155 -16.60 -3.17 1.03
C ARG A 155 -16.48 -2.58 -0.37
N ASP A 156 -15.93 -1.37 -0.48
CA ASP A 156 -15.84 -0.62 -1.74
C ASP A 156 -14.45 -0.74 -2.40
N ASP A 157 -13.53 -1.49 -1.77
CA ASP A 157 -12.14 -1.68 -2.20
C ASP A 157 -11.40 -0.34 -2.41
N LEU A 158 -11.47 0.56 -1.44
CA LEU A 158 -10.93 1.93 -1.54
C LEU A 158 -9.47 1.98 -1.09
N ILE A 159 -8.63 2.73 -1.79
CA ILE A 159 -7.30 3.03 -1.28
C ILE A 159 -7.35 4.37 -0.54
N MET A 160 -7.40 4.31 0.79
CA MET A 160 -7.47 5.49 1.64
C MET A 160 -6.10 5.84 2.23
N CYS A 161 -5.55 7.00 1.88
CA CYS A 161 -4.33 7.55 2.45
C CYS A 161 -4.68 8.68 3.42
N SER A 162 -4.13 8.66 4.63
CA SER A 162 -4.47 9.61 5.68
C SER A 162 -3.25 10.19 6.37
N GLY A 163 -3.24 11.51 6.54
CA GLY A 163 -2.13 12.25 7.11
C GLY A 163 -1.97 12.04 8.60
N ALA A 164 -0.80 11.56 8.97
CA ALA A 164 -0.48 11.16 10.31
C ALA A 164 0.15 12.36 11.06
N VAL A 165 -0.68 13.09 11.84
CA VAL A 165 -0.32 14.33 12.56
C VAL A 165 -0.23 14.12 14.08
N SER A 166 0.49 15.01 14.76
CA SER A 166 0.95 14.93 16.17
C SER A 166 -0.13 14.75 17.24
N SER A 167 -1.42 14.92 16.91
CA SER A 167 -2.54 14.79 17.85
C SER A 167 -3.25 13.44 17.81
N GLY A 168 -2.71 12.45 17.08
CA GLY A 168 -3.17 11.07 17.21
C GLY A 168 -4.58 10.79 16.64
N GLY A 169 -5.04 11.50 15.62
CA GLY A 169 -6.39 11.32 15.04
C GLY A 169 -6.68 9.96 14.37
N MET A 170 -7.86 9.84 13.75
CA MET A 170 -8.37 8.62 13.09
C MET A 170 -7.43 7.94 12.08
N ALA A 171 -6.45 8.62 11.46
CA ALA A 171 -5.48 8.00 10.56
C ALA A 171 -4.89 6.75 11.19
N TRP A 172 -4.38 6.93 12.41
CA TRP A 172 -3.41 6.02 13.00
C TRP A 172 -4.00 4.66 13.33
N GLY A 173 -5.31 4.62 13.58
CA GLY A 173 -6.05 3.40 13.94
C GLY A 173 -6.54 2.58 12.75
N MET A 174 -6.63 3.15 11.55
CA MET A 174 -7.16 2.41 10.40
C MET A 174 -6.19 1.29 10.02
N ARG A 175 -6.76 0.09 9.88
CA ARG A 175 -6.02 -1.10 9.46
C ARG A 175 -6.00 -1.23 7.95
N ASN A 176 -7.14 -1.04 7.30
CA ASN A 176 -7.26 -1.16 5.84
C ASN A 176 -6.75 0.09 5.11
N GLY A 177 -6.70 1.23 5.80
CA GLY A 177 -6.12 2.47 5.30
C GLY A 177 -4.58 2.51 5.33
N LEU A 178 -4.02 3.58 4.79
CA LEU A 178 -2.60 3.95 4.85
C LEU A 178 -2.41 5.21 5.69
N SER A 179 -1.73 5.09 6.83
CA SER A 179 -1.26 6.22 7.61
C SER A 179 0.08 6.73 7.09
N VAL A 180 0.14 8.01 6.72
CA VAL A 180 1.31 8.62 6.07
C VAL A 180 1.97 9.68 6.95
N ARG A 181 3.24 9.46 7.30
CA ARG A 181 4.07 10.43 8.02
C ARG A 181 4.77 11.42 7.08
N GLY A 182 4.90 12.66 7.54
CA GLY A 182 5.84 13.67 7.03
C GLY A 182 6.74 14.21 8.15
N THR A 183 7.23 15.44 8.02
CA THR A 183 8.17 16.04 9.00
C THR A 183 7.56 16.48 10.32
N GLN A 184 6.22 16.55 10.40
CA GLN A 184 5.57 16.97 11.64
C GLN A 184 5.82 15.91 12.71
N GLY A 185 6.19 16.36 13.90
CA GLY A 185 6.55 15.48 15.02
C GLY A 185 5.45 14.47 15.32
N PHE A 186 5.85 13.25 15.65
CA PHE A 186 4.95 12.18 16.07
C PHE A 186 4.79 12.22 17.58
N THR A 187 3.55 12.13 18.06
CA THR A 187 3.26 11.81 19.45
C THR A 187 2.06 10.90 19.47
N ALA A 188 2.30 9.59 19.63
CA ALA A 188 1.22 8.64 19.84
C ALA A 188 0.44 9.05 21.09
N THR A 189 -0.81 9.47 20.90
CA THR A 189 -1.74 9.66 22.01
C THR A 189 -2.61 8.40 22.05
N PRO A 190 -2.56 7.58 23.11
CA PRO A 190 -3.41 6.41 23.23
C PRO A 190 -4.88 6.76 23.00
N ILE A 191 -5.54 6.03 22.10
CA ILE A 191 -6.98 6.09 21.93
C ILE A 191 -7.56 4.81 22.55
N GLU A 192 -8.54 4.97 23.44
CA GLU A 192 -9.22 3.83 24.05
C GLU A 192 -9.80 2.91 22.98
N ASN A 193 -9.50 1.61 23.07
CA ASN A 193 -9.92 0.57 22.12
C ASN A 193 -9.35 0.72 20.69
N ILE A 194 -8.23 1.43 20.54
CA ILE A 194 -7.38 1.38 19.35
C ILE A 194 -5.94 1.09 19.82
N ASP A 195 -5.43 -0.07 19.44
CA ASP A 195 -4.10 -0.57 19.79
C ASP A 195 -3.02 -0.17 18.77
N ARG A 196 -3.41 0.15 17.54
CA ARG A 196 -2.54 0.60 16.46
C ARG A 196 -2.53 2.12 16.39
N LEU A 197 -1.36 2.72 16.70
CA LEU A 197 -1.18 4.18 16.67
C LEU A 197 0.17 4.56 16.05
N ARG A 198 0.33 4.27 14.77
CA ARG A 198 1.60 4.44 14.05
C ARG A 198 1.42 4.64 12.55
N PRO A 199 2.41 5.18 11.83
CA PRO A 199 2.30 5.30 10.39
C PRO A 199 2.58 3.95 9.74
N ASP A 200 2.01 3.76 8.55
CA ASP A 200 2.41 2.65 7.68
C ASP A 200 3.73 2.97 6.98
N LEU A 201 3.93 4.23 6.59
CA LEU A 201 5.13 4.67 5.89
C LEU A 201 5.36 6.18 6.02
N TRP A 202 6.57 6.60 5.67
CA TRP A 202 6.91 7.99 5.43
C TRP A 202 6.65 8.34 3.97
N GLY A 203 6.14 9.55 3.69
CA GLY A 203 5.85 10.00 2.32
C GLY A 203 7.07 10.09 1.40
N VAL A 204 6.88 10.64 0.19
CA VAL A 204 7.97 10.68 -0.80
C VAL A 204 9.03 11.71 -0.43
N SER A 205 8.63 12.87 0.09
CA SER A 205 9.56 13.94 0.49
C SER A 205 9.85 13.93 1.99
N THR A 206 11.11 14.13 2.37
CA THR A 206 11.56 14.09 3.78
C THR A 206 11.56 15.42 4.51
N SER A 207 11.03 16.47 3.87
CA SER A 207 11.08 17.86 4.39
C SER A 207 9.73 18.59 4.31
N ILE A 208 8.61 17.85 4.25
CA ILE A 208 7.25 18.41 4.17
C ILE A 208 6.32 17.84 5.24
N ALA A 209 5.32 18.62 5.64
CA ALA A 209 4.30 18.20 6.61
C ALA A 209 3.49 16.98 6.13
N SER A 210 2.91 16.22 7.07
CA SER A 210 2.12 15.01 6.75
C SER A 210 0.97 15.31 5.80
N SER A 211 0.36 16.50 5.88
CA SER A 211 -0.70 16.94 4.97
C SER A 211 -0.26 17.08 3.50
N TYR A 212 1.03 17.29 3.24
CA TYR A 212 1.60 17.32 1.89
C TYR A 212 2.30 16.00 1.51
N ALA A 213 2.68 15.19 2.48
CA ALA A 213 3.21 13.83 2.26
C ALA A 213 2.10 12.84 1.84
N THR A 214 0.94 12.90 2.49
CA THR A 214 -0.24 12.06 2.19
C THR A 214 -0.67 12.09 0.73
N PRO A 215 -0.85 13.26 0.09
CA PRO A 215 -1.25 13.31 -1.31
C PRO A 215 -0.20 12.72 -2.23
N GLN A 216 1.10 12.80 -1.90
CA GLN A 216 2.13 12.14 -2.71
C GLN A 216 1.92 10.62 -2.73
N VAL A 217 1.64 10.01 -1.58
CA VAL A 217 1.36 8.56 -1.46
C VAL A 217 0.07 8.21 -2.21
N ALA A 218 -1.00 9.02 -2.05
CA ALA A 218 -2.25 8.84 -2.78
C ALA A 218 -2.05 8.95 -4.30
N GLY A 219 -1.14 9.83 -4.76
CA GLY A 219 -0.77 9.95 -6.16
C GLY A 219 -0.04 8.71 -6.68
N VAL A 220 0.93 8.17 -5.93
CA VAL A 220 1.60 6.90 -6.28
C VAL A 220 0.58 5.76 -6.35
N ALA A 221 -0.36 5.68 -5.40
CA ALA A 221 -1.45 4.72 -5.43
C ALA A 221 -2.34 4.87 -6.68
N ALA A 222 -2.72 6.11 -7.04
CA ALA A 222 -3.49 6.38 -8.25
C ALA A 222 -2.74 5.92 -9.51
N GLN A 223 -1.43 6.13 -9.57
CA GLN A 223 -0.61 5.65 -10.69
C GLN A 223 -0.52 4.11 -10.73
N ILE A 224 -0.45 3.45 -9.58
CA ILE A 224 -0.50 1.97 -9.51
C ILE A 224 -1.83 1.45 -10.05
N VAL A 225 -2.95 2.04 -9.63
CA VAL A 225 -4.29 1.66 -10.11
C VAL A 225 -4.42 1.88 -11.61
N GLY A 226 -4.04 3.06 -12.10
CA GLY A 226 -4.13 3.39 -13.53
C GLY A 226 -3.29 2.46 -14.41
N ARG A 227 -2.04 2.20 -14.02
CA ARG A 227 -1.19 1.20 -14.70
C ARG A 227 -1.78 -0.21 -14.67
N SER A 228 -2.35 -0.61 -13.53
CA SER A 228 -3.02 -1.90 -13.39
C SER A 228 -4.20 -2.04 -14.35
N GLN A 229 -4.95 -0.95 -14.57
CA GLN A 229 -6.04 -0.91 -15.54
C GLN A 229 -5.53 -1.04 -16.98
N ASP A 230 -4.44 -0.34 -17.32
CA ASP A 230 -3.78 -0.46 -18.63
C ASP A 230 -3.26 -1.89 -18.89
N TYR A 231 -2.76 -2.58 -17.87
CA TYR A 231 -2.34 -3.98 -17.97
C TYR A 231 -3.49 -4.99 -17.89
N GLY A 232 -4.71 -4.57 -17.52
CA GLY A 232 -5.84 -5.46 -17.26
C GLY A 232 -5.68 -6.32 -16.01
N TRP A 233 -4.89 -5.88 -15.03
CA TRP A 233 -4.67 -6.56 -13.75
C TRP A 233 -5.68 -6.05 -12.72
N ALA A 234 -6.76 -6.80 -12.53
CA ALA A 234 -7.78 -6.46 -11.52
C ALA A 234 -7.23 -6.58 -10.09
N ASP A 235 -6.46 -7.64 -9.82
CA ASP A 235 -5.94 -7.96 -8.49
C ASP A 235 -4.97 -6.89 -7.94
N SER A 236 -4.18 -6.21 -8.78
CA SER A 236 -3.29 -5.14 -8.32
C SER A 236 -3.99 -3.83 -8.00
N GLN A 237 -5.30 -3.73 -8.26
CA GLN A 237 -6.11 -2.58 -7.85
C GLN A 237 -6.68 -2.74 -6.44
N ARG A 238 -6.55 -3.92 -5.83
CA ARG A 238 -7.04 -4.20 -4.47
C ARG A 238 -6.30 -3.38 -3.42
N HIS A 239 -7.00 -2.85 -2.43
CA HIS A 239 -6.42 -1.93 -1.45
C HIS A 239 -5.27 -2.56 -0.65
N GLU A 240 -5.40 -3.83 -0.25
CA GLU A 240 -4.38 -4.61 0.45
C GLU A 240 -3.15 -4.89 -0.42
N VAL A 241 -3.34 -5.10 -1.73
CA VAL A 241 -2.23 -5.26 -2.68
C VAL A 241 -1.49 -3.93 -2.87
N VAL A 242 -2.21 -2.83 -3.13
CA VAL A 242 -1.59 -1.50 -3.26
C VAL A 242 -0.86 -1.10 -1.98
N LYS A 243 -1.45 -1.35 -0.81
CA LYS A 243 -0.81 -1.14 0.50
C LYS A 243 0.49 -1.93 0.61
N SER A 244 0.48 -3.22 0.27
CA SER A 244 1.69 -4.07 0.31
C SER A 244 2.80 -3.57 -0.63
N ILE A 245 2.44 -3.11 -1.84
CA ILE A 245 3.39 -2.57 -2.83
C ILE A 245 4.04 -1.30 -2.29
N LEU A 246 3.24 -0.35 -1.80
CA LEU A 246 3.73 0.93 -1.28
C LEU A 246 4.68 0.73 -0.09
N MET A 247 4.31 -0.10 0.88
CA MET A 247 5.13 -0.38 2.06
C MET A 247 6.40 -1.19 1.75
N THR A 248 6.36 -2.08 0.75
CA THR A 248 7.55 -2.78 0.26
C THR A 248 8.55 -1.83 -0.41
N SER A 249 8.05 -0.74 -0.98
CA SER A 249 8.81 0.16 -1.86
C SER A 249 9.45 1.33 -1.14
N THR A 250 9.80 1.14 0.13
CA THR A 250 10.36 2.19 0.98
C THR A 250 11.88 2.09 1.12
N ASN A 251 12.53 3.25 1.24
CA ASN A 251 13.93 3.38 1.61
C ASN A 251 14.05 3.49 3.14
N LYS A 252 15.06 2.79 3.68
CA LYS A 252 15.37 2.74 5.12
C LYS A 252 16.61 3.57 5.47
N THR A 253 17.20 4.22 4.45
CA THR A 253 18.38 5.08 4.59
C THR A 253 17.98 6.48 5.05
N PRO A 254 18.58 7.00 6.14
CA PRO A 254 18.31 8.35 6.64
C PRO A 254 18.44 9.44 5.57
N SER A 255 17.49 10.35 5.51
CA SER A 255 17.58 11.58 4.71
C SER A 255 16.65 12.69 5.22
N GLY A 256 17.13 13.93 5.28
CA GLY A 256 16.34 15.06 5.77
C GLY A 256 15.87 14.86 7.21
N ALA A 257 14.55 14.93 7.46
CA ALA A 257 13.96 14.68 8.79
C ALA A 257 13.76 13.19 9.11
N PHE A 258 13.99 12.30 8.15
CA PHE A 258 14.01 10.85 8.36
C PHE A 258 15.41 10.46 8.86
N VAL A 259 15.58 10.30 10.16
CA VAL A 259 16.91 10.25 10.81
C VAL A 259 17.45 8.83 10.98
N ALA A 260 16.59 7.85 11.23
CA ALA A 260 16.96 6.44 11.35
C ALA A 260 15.72 5.57 11.27
N TRP A 261 15.80 4.48 10.52
CA TRP A 261 14.79 3.43 10.55
C TRP A 261 15.19 2.34 11.54
N ASN A 262 14.30 2.02 12.47
CA ASN A 262 14.52 1.14 13.61
C ASN A 262 13.31 0.20 13.84
N PRO A 263 13.40 -1.06 13.39
CA PRO A 263 12.31 -2.03 13.48
C PRO A 263 12.14 -2.52 14.92
N THR A 264 11.35 -1.80 15.70
CA THR A 264 11.14 -2.09 17.13
C THR A 264 9.82 -2.80 17.41
N LEU A 265 8.95 -2.87 16.42
CA LEU A 265 7.62 -3.46 16.56
C LEU A 265 7.64 -4.96 16.22
N PRO A 266 6.69 -5.75 16.76
CA PRO A 266 6.61 -7.20 16.49
C PRO A 266 6.46 -7.58 15.02
N ASN A 267 5.97 -6.67 14.18
CA ASN A 267 5.88 -6.87 12.73
C ASN A 267 7.06 -6.23 11.94
N ASN A 268 8.19 -5.99 12.61
CA ASN A 268 9.39 -5.33 12.09
C ASN A 268 9.18 -3.95 11.45
N LEU A 269 8.11 -3.24 11.81
CA LEU A 269 7.97 -1.82 11.46
C LEU A 269 8.69 -0.93 12.46
N ASP A 270 9.05 0.27 11.99
CA ASP A 270 9.43 1.37 12.85
C ASP A 270 8.17 2.01 13.45
N ALA A 271 8.14 2.22 14.77
CA ALA A 271 6.99 2.81 15.46
C ALA A 271 6.71 4.26 15.04
N GLU A 272 7.75 4.92 14.56
CA GLU A 272 7.81 6.30 14.17
C GLU A 272 7.71 6.45 12.65
N ASP A 273 8.44 5.64 11.88
CA ASP A 273 8.56 5.80 10.43
C ASP A 273 7.85 4.71 9.60
N GLY A 274 7.19 3.77 10.26
CA GLY A 274 6.51 2.65 9.61
C GLY A 274 7.50 1.80 8.82
N ALA A 275 7.20 1.53 7.56
CA ALA A 275 8.08 0.79 6.66
C ALA A 275 9.26 1.63 6.13
N GLY A 276 9.30 2.95 6.38
CA GLY A 276 10.30 3.88 5.85
C GLY A 276 9.78 4.80 4.76
N GLN A 277 10.68 5.49 4.05
CA GLN A 277 10.36 6.53 3.06
C GLN A 277 9.95 5.94 1.71
N LEU A 278 8.72 6.20 1.24
CA LEU A 278 8.26 5.71 -0.06
C LEU A 278 9.15 6.19 -1.23
N VAL A 279 9.56 5.24 -2.07
CA VAL A 279 10.27 5.48 -3.33
C VAL A 279 9.36 5.10 -4.50
N PRO A 280 8.73 6.07 -5.19
CA PRO A 280 7.75 5.79 -6.23
C PRO A 280 8.25 4.87 -7.34
N SER A 281 9.50 5.03 -7.78
CA SER A 281 10.07 4.19 -8.83
C SER A 281 10.10 2.70 -8.44
N ILE A 282 10.44 2.38 -7.18
CA ILE A 282 10.43 0.99 -6.70
C ILE A 282 9.00 0.45 -6.67
N ALA A 283 8.01 1.26 -6.29
CA ALA A 283 6.61 0.84 -6.30
C ALA A 283 6.12 0.49 -7.71
N TYR A 284 6.52 1.28 -8.69
CA TYR A 284 6.23 1.02 -10.10
C TYR A 284 6.97 -0.22 -10.61
N ASP A 285 8.23 -0.39 -10.24
CA ASP A 285 9.04 -1.56 -10.60
C ASP A 285 8.46 -2.86 -10.01
N VAL A 286 7.98 -2.82 -8.75
CA VAL A 286 7.30 -3.95 -8.09
C VAL A 286 6.00 -4.29 -8.83
N LEU A 287 5.18 -3.28 -9.15
CA LEU A 287 3.95 -3.47 -9.93
C LEU A 287 4.25 -4.08 -11.30
N ASP A 288 5.13 -3.44 -12.08
CA ASP A 288 5.46 -3.80 -13.47
C ASP A 288 6.11 -5.19 -13.57
N ALA A 289 6.74 -5.68 -12.49
CA ALA A 289 7.22 -7.06 -12.42
C ALA A 289 6.08 -8.10 -12.45
N GLY A 290 4.85 -7.68 -12.18
CA GLY A 290 3.63 -8.48 -12.31
C GLY A 290 3.40 -9.47 -11.17
N GLN A 291 2.20 -10.06 -11.18
CA GLN A 291 1.76 -11.02 -10.17
C GLN A 291 2.64 -12.27 -10.15
N LYS A 292 2.97 -12.76 -8.96
CA LYS A 292 3.65 -14.03 -8.71
C LYS A 292 2.67 -15.01 -8.12
N ALA A 293 2.69 -16.23 -8.63
CA ALA A 293 1.81 -17.28 -8.14
C ALA A 293 2.29 -17.79 -6.77
N LEU A 294 1.32 -18.10 -5.92
CA LEU A 294 1.52 -18.71 -4.61
C LEU A 294 1.22 -20.19 -4.69
N THR A 295 1.91 -20.97 -3.87
CA THR A 295 1.73 -22.41 -3.75
C THR A 295 1.12 -22.69 -2.38
N SER A 296 0.00 -23.41 -2.32
CA SER A 296 -0.55 -23.86 -1.04
C SER A 296 0.39 -24.85 -0.37
N LEU A 297 0.52 -24.72 0.95
CA LEU A 297 1.28 -25.63 1.79
C LEU A 297 0.31 -26.40 2.70
N SER A 298 0.64 -27.66 2.97
CA SER A 298 -0.13 -28.47 3.93
C SER A 298 0.29 -28.21 5.39
N SER A 299 1.44 -27.57 5.61
CA SER A 299 1.99 -27.22 6.92
C SER A 299 3.20 -26.29 6.76
N THR A 300 3.55 -25.54 7.81
CA THR A 300 4.83 -24.80 7.95
C THR A 300 5.96 -25.66 8.53
N ALA A 301 5.71 -26.93 8.87
CA ALA A 301 6.72 -27.80 9.45
C ALA A 301 7.88 -28.08 8.47
N MET A 302 9.10 -28.11 9.00
CA MET A 302 10.28 -28.50 8.22
C MET A 302 10.10 -29.90 7.62
N GLY A 303 10.46 -30.06 6.35
CA GLY A 303 10.29 -31.29 5.59
C GLY A 303 8.92 -31.43 4.93
N THR A 304 8.03 -30.44 5.07
CA THR A 304 6.74 -30.43 4.35
C THR A 304 6.99 -30.46 2.84
N PRO A 305 6.45 -31.45 2.10
CA PRO A 305 6.54 -31.48 0.65
C PRO A 305 5.80 -30.30 0.03
N ILE A 306 6.46 -29.62 -0.91
CA ILE A 306 5.85 -28.53 -1.67
C ILE A 306 5.42 -29.09 -3.03
N LEU A 307 4.12 -29.37 -3.15
CA LEU A 307 3.56 -30.04 -4.32
C LEU A 307 3.37 -29.05 -5.47
N SER A 308 3.96 -29.33 -6.63
CA SER A 308 3.85 -28.51 -7.86
C SER A 308 4.16 -27.02 -7.64
N PRO A 309 5.37 -26.68 -7.14
CA PRO A 309 5.69 -25.30 -6.81
C PRO A 309 5.70 -24.40 -8.05
N SER A 310 5.07 -23.23 -7.96
CA SER A 310 5.32 -22.16 -8.92
C SER A 310 6.55 -21.37 -8.47
N ILE A 311 7.69 -21.60 -9.14
CA ILE A 311 8.97 -21.00 -8.77
C ILE A 311 9.22 -19.73 -9.59
N THR A 312 9.48 -18.61 -8.91
CA THR A 312 9.91 -17.36 -9.55
C THR A 312 11.42 -17.15 -9.42
N THR A 313 12.03 -16.55 -10.44
CA THR A 313 13.42 -16.03 -10.39
C THR A 313 13.46 -14.51 -10.30
N ALA A 314 12.29 -13.86 -10.31
CA ALA A 314 12.19 -12.40 -10.24
C ALA A 314 12.77 -11.88 -8.92
N SER A 315 13.40 -10.70 -8.96
CA SER A 315 13.86 -9.98 -7.77
C SER A 315 12.74 -9.21 -7.08
N GLN A 316 11.58 -9.07 -7.71
CA GLN A 316 10.46 -8.31 -7.18
C GLN A 316 9.15 -8.81 -7.77
N GLY A 317 8.05 -8.41 -7.17
CA GLY A 317 6.70 -8.67 -7.63
C GLY A 317 5.70 -8.61 -6.50
N TRP A 318 4.46 -8.91 -6.84
CA TRP A 318 3.34 -8.89 -5.91
C TRP A 318 2.46 -10.12 -6.10
N SER A 319 1.60 -10.40 -5.14
CA SER A 319 0.62 -11.49 -5.16
C SER A 319 -0.64 -11.03 -4.45
N TYR A 320 -1.79 -11.45 -4.97
CA TYR A 320 -3.07 -11.38 -4.29
C TYR A 320 -3.45 -12.76 -3.79
N ILE A 321 -3.99 -12.82 -2.57
CA ILE A 321 -4.49 -14.01 -1.91
C ILE A 321 -5.97 -13.76 -1.66
N SER A 322 -6.83 -14.53 -2.32
CA SER A 322 -8.26 -14.48 -2.07
C SER A 322 -8.64 -15.47 -0.98
N SER A 323 -9.39 -15.01 0.02
CA SER A 323 -10.07 -15.87 1.00
C SER A 323 -9.14 -16.85 1.74
N LEU A 324 -8.03 -16.37 2.28
CA LEU A 324 -7.15 -17.14 3.15
C LEU A 324 -7.89 -17.46 4.45
N SER A 325 -8.18 -18.75 4.67
CA SER A 325 -8.91 -19.24 5.84
C SER A 325 -7.99 -19.71 6.97
N GLU A 326 -8.58 -19.89 8.16
CA GLU A 326 -7.87 -20.39 9.34
C GLU A 326 -7.07 -21.67 9.05
N TYR A 327 -5.85 -21.72 9.59
CA TYR A 327 -4.88 -22.80 9.38
C TYR A 327 -4.49 -23.07 7.93
N SER A 328 -4.79 -22.15 7.01
CA SER A 328 -4.27 -22.21 5.65
C SER A 328 -2.87 -21.62 5.60
N GLN A 329 -2.00 -22.23 4.80
CA GLN A 329 -0.68 -21.70 4.53
C GLN A 329 -0.45 -21.63 3.03
N VAL A 330 0.18 -20.54 2.59
CA VAL A 330 0.61 -20.34 1.20
C VAL A 330 2.05 -19.87 1.18
N ALA A 331 2.74 -20.12 0.08
CA ALA A 331 4.11 -19.70 -0.10
C ALA A 331 4.40 -19.16 -1.50
N LEU A 332 5.15 -18.06 -1.55
CA LEU A 332 5.86 -17.66 -2.75
C LEU A 332 7.22 -18.33 -2.75
N ILE A 333 7.50 -19.15 -3.76
CA ILE A 333 8.75 -19.91 -3.85
C ILE A 333 9.66 -19.22 -4.85
N MET A 334 10.86 -18.90 -4.42
CA MET A 334 11.85 -18.22 -5.24
C MET A 334 13.12 -19.04 -5.38
N HIS A 335 13.73 -18.96 -6.56
CA HIS A 335 15.07 -19.47 -6.84
C HIS A 335 16.00 -18.31 -7.20
N ARG A 336 17.12 -18.22 -6.50
CA ARG A 336 18.17 -17.23 -6.75
C ARG A 336 19.45 -17.95 -7.18
N GLN A 337 19.85 -17.72 -8.43
CA GLN A 337 21.09 -18.29 -8.99
C GLN A 337 22.36 -17.62 -8.43
N THR A 338 22.22 -16.40 -7.92
CA THR A 338 23.29 -15.62 -7.29
C THR A 338 22.85 -15.17 -5.90
N PRO A 339 23.80 -14.85 -5.00
CA PRO A 339 23.48 -14.15 -3.76
C PRO A 339 22.68 -12.86 -4.02
N PHE A 340 21.91 -12.45 -3.02
CA PHE A 340 21.13 -11.22 -3.04
C PHE A 340 21.20 -10.52 -1.69
N GLU A 341 20.97 -9.21 -1.70
CA GLU A 341 21.05 -8.30 -0.56
C GLU A 341 19.76 -7.50 -0.42
N ALA A 342 19.61 -6.82 0.73
CA ALA A 342 18.54 -5.85 0.98
C ALA A 342 17.14 -6.37 0.58
N LEU A 343 16.69 -7.42 1.26
CA LEU A 343 15.35 -7.97 1.11
C LEU A 343 14.36 -7.04 1.83
N THR A 344 13.29 -6.66 1.13
CA THR A 344 12.07 -6.11 1.76
C THR A 344 10.87 -6.92 1.29
N ALA A 345 9.98 -7.29 2.20
CA ALA A 345 8.69 -7.86 1.85
C ALA A 345 7.60 -7.36 2.79
N THR A 346 6.39 -7.16 2.26
CA THR A 346 5.23 -6.76 3.06
C THR A 346 4.04 -7.64 2.73
N LEU A 347 3.40 -8.16 3.76
CA LEU A 347 2.07 -8.74 3.73
C LEU A 347 1.10 -7.72 4.34
N ALA A 348 -0.01 -7.43 3.68
CA ALA A 348 -1.12 -6.66 4.24
C ALA A 348 -2.42 -7.39 3.96
N TRP A 349 -3.37 -7.40 4.90
CA TRP A 349 -4.64 -8.10 4.71
C TRP A 349 -5.84 -7.26 5.10
N ASP A 350 -6.99 -7.60 4.50
CA ASP A 350 -8.25 -6.93 4.74
C ASP A 350 -8.81 -7.32 6.11
N VAL A 351 -9.11 -6.31 6.92
CA VAL A 351 -9.81 -6.43 8.18
C VAL A 351 -11.25 -6.00 7.98
N VAL A 352 -12.15 -6.98 7.87
CA VAL A 352 -13.59 -6.73 7.85
C VAL A 352 -14.12 -6.74 9.27
N PRO A 353 -14.58 -5.60 9.82
CA PRO A 353 -15.14 -5.60 11.16
C PRO A 353 -16.44 -6.43 11.20
N PRO A 354 -16.66 -7.24 12.24
CA PRO A 354 -17.90 -8.00 12.41
C PRO A 354 -19.14 -7.11 12.32
N THR A 355 -20.16 -7.56 11.59
CA THR A 355 -21.47 -6.91 11.55
C THR A 355 -22.45 -7.62 12.48
N VAL A 356 -23.12 -6.88 13.34
CA VAL A 356 -24.21 -7.39 14.19
C VAL A 356 -25.53 -7.19 13.47
N THR A 357 -26.32 -8.26 13.35
CA THR A 357 -27.68 -8.18 12.83
C THR A 357 -28.67 -8.06 14.00
N GLY A 358 -29.36 -6.92 14.13
CA GLY A 358 -30.43 -6.74 15.14
C GLY A 358 -30.94 -5.30 15.29
N MET A 359 -32.28 -5.14 15.29
CA MET A 359 -33.04 -3.88 15.49
C MET A 359 -32.76 -2.75 14.48
N GLY A 360 -33.01 -2.99 13.19
CA GLY A 360 -33.26 -1.91 12.21
C GLY A 360 -32.18 -1.64 11.14
N GLY A 361 -31.15 -2.47 11.02
CA GLY A 361 -30.12 -2.36 9.97
C GLY A 361 -28.81 -3.06 10.36
N PRO A 362 -27.82 -3.15 9.44
CA PRO A 362 -26.50 -3.69 9.76
C PRO A 362 -25.75 -2.70 10.68
N ARG A 363 -25.22 -3.19 11.81
CA ARG A 363 -24.43 -2.41 12.77
C ARG A 363 -23.02 -2.99 12.84
N LEU A 364 -22.00 -2.16 13.06
CA LEU A 364 -20.63 -2.65 13.29
C LEU A 364 -20.53 -3.03 14.77
N ASP A 365 -19.98 -4.20 15.06
CA ASP A 365 -19.62 -4.52 16.42
C ASP A 365 -18.38 -3.70 16.81
N THR A 366 -18.56 -2.79 17.77
CA THR A 366 -17.49 -1.95 18.30
C THR A 366 -16.90 -2.50 19.60
N SER A 367 -17.35 -3.67 20.08
CA SER A 367 -17.03 -4.18 21.42
C SER A 367 -15.75 -5.02 21.48
N THR A 368 -15.38 -5.69 20.38
CA THR A 368 -14.12 -6.42 20.26
C THR A 368 -13.52 -6.27 18.88
N ASP A 369 -12.21 -6.22 18.81
CA ASP A 369 -11.44 -6.28 17.59
C ASP A 369 -11.31 -7.76 17.20
N LEU A 370 -12.01 -8.18 16.14
CA LEU A 370 -11.86 -9.53 15.56
C LEU A 370 -11.14 -9.37 14.22
N PHE A 371 -9.86 -9.73 14.16
CA PHE A 371 -9.12 -9.77 12.90
C PHE A 371 -8.39 -11.10 12.73
N PRO A 372 -8.25 -11.56 11.48
CA PRO A 372 -7.31 -12.62 11.12
C PRO A 372 -5.91 -12.28 11.63
N ASN A 373 -5.20 -13.29 12.14
CA ASN A 373 -3.80 -13.19 12.50
C ASN A 373 -2.97 -13.97 11.49
N LEU A 374 -2.24 -13.25 10.65
CA LEU A 374 -1.36 -13.81 9.63
C LEU A 374 0.10 -13.52 10.00
N ASN A 375 0.96 -14.52 9.83
CA ASN A 375 2.40 -14.33 9.95
C ASN A 375 3.06 -14.26 8.57
N LEU A 376 4.26 -13.68 8.53
CA LEU A 376 5.13 -13.72 7.37
C LEU A 376 6.54 -14.14 7.79
N THR A 377 7.05 -15.21 7.19
CA THR A 377 8.39 -15.73 7.51
C THR A 377 9.11 -16.20 6.25
N LEU A 378 10.40 -15.90 6.16
CA LEU A 378 11.26 -16.46 5.11
C LEU A 378 11.81 -17.82 5.55
N TYR A 379 11.61 -18.84 4.72
CA TYR A 379 12.16 -20.19 4.88
C TYR A 379 13.18 -20.50 3.80
N THR A 380 14.12 -21.39 4.10
CA THR A 380 14.86 -22.10 3.04
C THR A 380 13.98 -23.16 2.38
N VAL A 381 14.33 -23.59 1.18
CA VAL A 381 13.69 -24.72 0.50
C VAL A 381 14.77 -25.69 0.03
N ASN A 382 14.56 -26.97 0.29
CA ASN A 382 15.46 -28.05 -0.10
C ASN A 382 14.94 -28.73 -1.37
N GLU A 383 15.77 -28.84 -2.39
CA GLU A 383 15.48 -29.62 -3.60
C GLU A 383 16.19 -30.97 -3.52
N VAL A 384 15.44 -32.08 -3.60
CA VAL A 384 15.99 -33.44 -3.60
C VAL A 384 15.34 -34.25 -4.74
N GLY A 385 16.14 -34.55 -5.76
CA GLY A 385 15.69 -35.35 -6.91
C GLY A 385 14.51 -34.72 -7.66
N GLY A 386 14.49 -33.39 -7.80
CA GLY A 386 13.41 -32.64 -8.44
C GLY A 386 12.16 -32.42 -7.59
N ASN A 387 12.16 -32.88 -6.33
CA ASN A 387 11.11 -32.59 -5.35
C ASN A 387 11.55 -31.47 -4.42
N TYR A 388 10.61 -30.62 -4.00
CA TYR A 388 10.87 -29.48 -3.13
C TYR A 388 10.26 -29.71 -1.75
N PHE A 389 11.01 -29.37 -0.71
CA PHE A 389 10.59 -29.50 0.67
C PHE A 389 10.88 -28.22 1.43
N LEU A 390 9.94 -27.79 2.27
CA LEU A 390 10.14 -26.64 3.13
C LEU A 390 11.29 -26.90 4.10
N GLY A 391 12.24 -25.98 4.18
CA GLY A 391 13.38 -26.04 5.10
C GLY A 391 13.04 -25.43 6.46
N SER A 392 14.07 -24.88 7.13
CA SER A 392 13.89 -24.12 8.37
C SER A 392 13.62 -22.64 8.06
N PRO A 393 12.99 -21.90 9.00
CA PRO A 393 13.01 -20.44 8.96
C PRO A 393 14.45 -19.93 8.84
N VAL A 394 14.65 -18.88 8.06
CA VAL A 394 15.94 -18.20 7.96
C VAL A 394 16.14 -17.39 9.22
N GLY A 395 17.02 -17.86 10.11
CA GLY A 395 17.19 -17.35 11.48
C GLY A 395 17.86 -15.98 11.64
N PHE A 396 17.70 -15.06 10.69
CA PHE A 396 18.15 -13.68 10.86
C PHE A 396 17.01 -12.78 11.36
N ALA A 397 17.34 -11.79 12.19
CA ALA A 397 16.40 -10.77 12.61
C ALA A 397 15.81 -10.04 11.39
N GLY A 398 14.51 -9.74 11.42
CA GLY A 398 13.79 -9.09 10.33
C GLY A 398 13.33 -10.03 9.19
N LEU A 399 13.58 -11.34 9.30
CA LEU A 399 13.09 -12.37 8.34
C LEU A 399 11.94 -13.22 8.90
N THR A 400 11.38 -12.82 10.04
CA THR A 400 10.19 -13.38 10.66
C THR A 400 9.39 -12.23 11.27
N SER A 401 8.07 -12.25 11.08
CA SER A 401 7.15 -11.19 11.47
C SER A 401 5.83 -11.84 11.89
N SER A 402 5.38 -11.56 13.11
CA SER A 402 4.24 -12.25 13.74
C SER A 402 3.54 -11.36 14.78
N ALA A 403 2.94 -10.26 14.35
CA ALA A 403 2.20 -9.35 15.19
C ALA A 403 0.73 -9.77 15.33
N VAL A 404 0.31 -10.03 16.57
CA VAL A 404 -1.05 -10.49 16.91
C VAL A 404 -2.14 -9.42 16.87
N LEU A 405 -1.79 -8.15 16.69
CA LEU A 405 -2.69 -6.99 16.77
C LEU A 405 -2.51 -6.02 15.60
N ASP A 406 -2.03 -6.51 14.47
CA ASP A 406 -1.92 -5.71 13.25
C ASP A 406 -2.46 -6.46 12.03
N ASN A 407 -2.62 -5.76 10.91
CA ASN A 407 -2.97 -6.32 9.61
C ASN A 407 -1.85 -6.21 8.58
N VAL A 408 -0.62 -6.06 9.08
CA VAL A 408 0.58 -5.94 8.26
C VAL A 408 1.71 -6.72 8.91
N GLU A 409 2.39 -7.52 8.10
CA GLU A 409 3.70 -8.09 8.44
C GLU A 409 4.76 -7.53 7.50
N HIS A 410 5.91 -7.12 8.04
CA HIS A 410 7.01 -6.56 7.27
C HIS A 410 8.29 -7.34 7.51
N LEU A 411 9.02 -7.63 6.44
CA LEU A 411 10.37 -8.17 6.50
C LEU A 411 11.34 -7.14 5.94
N TYR A 412 12.43 -6.93 6.66
CA TYR A 412 13.57 -6.17 6.16
C TYR A 412 14.87 -6.81 6.62
N PHE A 413 15.72 -7.14 5.66
CA PHE A 413 17.04 -7.67 5.93
C PHE A 413 18.09 -7.00 5.03
N PRO A 414 18.97 -6.15 5.59
CA PRO A 414 19.98 -5.44 4.81
C PRO A 414 21.19 -6.30 4.46
N GLY A 415 21.31 -7.51 5.02
CA GLY A 415 22.44 -8.41 4.79
C GLY A 415 22.34 -9.17 3.47
N THR A 416 23.35 -10.01 3.23
CA THR A 416 23.44 -10.90 2.06
C THR A 416 22.90 -12.28 2.40
N LEU A 417 22.01 -12.81 1.55
CA LEU A 417 21.62 -14.22 1.56
C LEU A 417 22.28 -14.95 0.38
N PRO A 418 22.74 -16.20 0.57
CA PRO A 418 23.38 -16.96 -0.49
C PRO A 418 22.40 -17.29 -1.63
N ALA A 419 22.96 -17.75 -2.76
CA ALA A 419 22.16 -18.37 -3.82
C ALA A 419 21.45 -19.61 -3.28
N GLY A 420 20.23 -19.88 -3.77
CA GLY A 420 19.44 -21.02 -3.32
C GLY A 420 17.94 -20.83 -3.53
N TYR A 421 17.17 -21.78 -2.99
CA TYR A 421 15.73 -21.71 -2.95
C TYR A 421 15.23 -21.22 -1.59
N TYR A 422 14.23 -20.36 -1.65
CA TYR A 422 13.59 -19.76 -0.49
C TYR A 422 12.08 -19.73 -0.68
N ALA A 423 11.36 -19.64 0.43
CA ALA A 423 9.91 -19.46 0.43
C ALA A 423 9.52 -18.33 1.38
N PHE A 424 8.78 -17.34 0.89
CA PHE A 424 8.00 -16.47 1.77
C PHE A 424 6.74 -17.23 2.15
N VAL A 425 6.67 -17.71 3.38
CA VAL A 425 5.53 -18.44 3.90
C VAL A 425 4.61 -17.47 4.63
N ILE A 426 3.35 -17.53 4.27
CA ILE A 426 2.25 -16.81 4.90
C ILE A 426 1.36 -17.86 5.54
N ASP A 427 1.26 -17.82 6.87
CA ASP A 427 0.45 -18.75 7.65
C ASP A 427 -0.64 -18.01 8.44
N TYR A 428 -1.85 -18.52 8.33
CA TYR A 428 -2.97 -18.12 9.18
C TYR A 428 -2.86 -18.89 10.51
N VAL A 429 -2.59 -18.17 11.60
CA VAL A 429 -2.29 -18.77 12.92
C VAL A 429 -3.54 -19.11 13.69
N ASP A 430 -4.39 -18.11 13.93
CA ASP A 430 -5.59 -18.24 14.74
C ASP A 430 -6.69 -17.26 14.32
N SER A 431 -7.93 -17.72 14.43
CA SER A 431 -9.11 -16.85 14.34
C SER A 431 -9.60 -16.55 15.76
N PRO A 432 -9.94 -15.31 16.12
CA PRO A 432 -10.54 -15.01 17.41
C PRO A 432 -11.95 -15.62 17.51
N SER A 433 -12.02 -16.87 17.94
CA SER A 433 -13.12 -17.68 18.52
C SER A 433 -14.57 -17.58 17.99
N VAL A 434 -14.88 -16.85 16.92
CA VAL A 434 -16.25 -16.71 16.43
C VAL A 434 -16.28 -16.71 14.90
N ASN A 435 -16.37 -17.91 14.32
CA ASN A 435 -16.55 -18.21 12.90
C ASN A 435 -15.27 -18.15 12.04
N ASN A 436 -15.19 -19.07 11.06
CA ASN A 436 -14.18 -19.17 10.01
C ASN A 436 -14.05 -17.83 9.25
N TYR A 437 -13.22 -16.90 9.74
CA TYR A 437 -12.88 -15.70 8.99
C TYR A 437 -11.90 -16.09 7.89
N ALA A 438 -12.32 -15.91 6.65
CA ALA A 438 -11.43 -15.87 5.51
C ALA A 438 -11.10 -14.39 5.22
N THR A 439 -9.87 -14.10 4.86
CA THR A 439 -9.43 -12.73 4.54
C THR A 439 -8.71 -12.69 3.21
N ASP A 440 -8.85 -11.56 2.54
CA ASP A 440 -8.09 -11.23 1.36
C ASP A 440 -6.77 -10.57 1.76
N ALA A 441 -5.68 -10.88 1.07
CA ALA A 441 -4.36 -10.34 1.39
C ALA A 441 -3.53 -9.99 0.15
N GLY A 442 -2.75 -8.93 0.28
CA GLY A 442 -1.72 -8.51 -0.66
C GLY A 442 -0.34 -8.81 -0.12
N PHE A 443 0.51 -9.42 -0.94
CA PHE A 443 1.91 -9.65 -0.64
C PHE A 443 2.79 -9.00 -1.70
N SER A 444 3.87 -8.34 -1.29
CA SER A 444 4.86 -7.77 -2.21
C SER A 444 6.27 -7.97 -1.69
N PHE A 445 7.25 -8.05 -2.59
CA PHE A 445 8.65 -8.16 -2.22
C PHE A 445 9.57 -7.45 -3.22
N THR A 446 10.76 -7.11 -2.74
CA THR A 446 11.90 -6.64 -3.55
C THR A 446 13.21 -7.15 -2.95
N LEU A 447 14.15 -7.49 -3.83
CA LEU A 447 15.48 -8.00 -3.53
C LEU A 447 16.49 -7.19 -4.35
N THR A 448 17.60 -6.81 -3.75
CA THR A 448 18.71 -6.16 -4.47
C THR A 448 19.70 -7.24 -4.94
N PRO A 449 19.92 -7.43 -6.24
CA PRO A 449 20.97 -8.34 -6.71
C PRO A 449 22.34 -7.85 -6.25
N VAL A 450 23.22 -8.76 -5.79
CA VAL A 450 24.62 -8.41 -5.56
C VAL A 450 25.28 -8.20 -6.91
N PRO A 451 25.91 -7.03 -7.17
CA PRO A 451 26.61 -6.81 -8.44
C PRO A 451 27.66 -7.89 -8.67
N GLU A 452 27.64 -8.54 -9.83
CA GLU A 452 28.67 -9.54 -10.12
C GLU A 452 30.07 -8.89 -10.14
N PRO A 453 31.08 -9.52 -9.52
CA PRO A 453 32.46 -9.03 -9.54
C PRO A 453 33.00 -8.81 -10.96
N SER A 454 32.48 -9.59 -11.92
CA SER A 454 32.82 -9.54 -13.35
C SER A 454 32.54 -8.17 -13.97
N THR A 455 31.50 -7.46 -13.54
CA THR A 455 31.10 -6.15 -14.10
C THR A 455 32.10 -5.06 -13.71
N LEU A 456 32.55 -5.06 -12.45
CA LEU A 456 33.61 -4.17 -11.97
C LEU A 456 34.96 -4.50 -12.60
N ALA A 457 35.27 -5.79 -12.74
CA ALA A 457 36.49 -6.25 -13.42
C ALA A 457 36.49 -5.83 -14.90
N LEU A 458 35.35 -5.96 -15.61
CA LEU A 458 35.22 -5.56 -17.01
C LEU A 458 35.35 -4.03 -17.17
N LEU A 459 34.74 -3.25 -16.28
CA LEU A 459 34.91 -1.79 -16.25
C LEU A 459 36.36 -1.39 -15.99
N ALA A 460 37.05 -2.07 -15.06
CA ALA A 460 38.45 -1.83 -14.77
C ALA A 460 39.36 -2.18 -15.96
N VAL A 461 39.08 -3.29 -16.65
CA VAL A 461 39.80 -3.70 -17.87
C VAL A 461 39.56 -2.71 -19.01
N LEU A 462 38.31 -2.26 -19.22
CA LEU A 462 37.98 -1.23 -20.21
C LEU A 462 38.67 0.10 -19.91
N ALA A 463 38.66 0.55 -18.65
CA ALA A 463 39.34 1.76 -18.23
C ALA A 463 40.87 1.67 -18.44
N ALA A 464 41.48 0.54 -18.08
CA ALA A 464 42.90 0.30 -18.32
C ALA A 464 43.24 0.28 -19.83
N THR A 465 42.38 -0.33 -20.65
CA THR A 465 42.55 -0.39 -22.11
C THR A 465 42.45 1.01 -22.73
N MET A 466 41.48 1.83 -22.31
CA MET A 466 41.37 3.23 -22.75
C MET A 466 42.58 4.06 -22.34
N LEU A 467 43.13 3.86 -21.14
CA LEU A 467 44.35 4.53 -20.66
C LEU A 467 45.58 4.15 -21.51
N ILE A 468 45.71 2.87 -21.89
CA ILE A 468 46.80 2.39 -22.76
C ILE A 468 46.65 2.97 -24.17
N VAL A 469 45.45 2.97 -24.74
CA VAL A 469 45.17 3.57 -26.06
C VAL A 469 45.50 5.06 -26.05
N ARG A 470 45.02 5.81 -25.06
CA ARG A 470 45.30 7.25 -24.92
C ARG A 470 46.80 7.54 -24.79
N ARG A 471 47.55 6.73 -24.04
CA ARG A 471 49.02 6.85 -23.94
C ARG A 471 49.73 6.55 -25.26
N ARG A 472 49.23 5.61 -26.07
CA ARG A 472 49.80 5.32 -27.39
C ARG A 472 49.51 6.43 -28.39
N THR A 473 48.29 6.97 -28.42
CA THR A 473 47.94 8.10 -29.29
C THR A 473 48.76 9.35 -28.96
N ALA A 474 48.99 9.64 -27.67
CA ALA A 474 49.80 10.78 -27.24
C ALA A 474 51.30 10.67 -27.58
N ARG A 475 51.83 9.46 -27.81
CA ARG A 475 53.24 9.23 -28.22
C ARG A 475 53.44 9.18 -29.73
N GLY A 476 52.37 9.03 -30.51
CA GLY A 476 52.43 8.99 -31.98
C GLY A 476 52.42 10.36 -32.65
N THR A 477 52.29 11.44 -31.88
CA THR A 477 52.18 12.82 -32.37
C THR A 477 53.37 13.70 -31.95
N SER A 478 54.50 13.11 -31.57
CA SER A 478 55.75 13.83 -31.26
C SER A 478 56.81 13.61 -32.32
#